data_AF-A0A964UF35-F1
#
_entry.id   AF-A0A964UF35-F1
#
_cell.length_a   1.000
_cell.length_b   1.000
_cell.length_c   1.000
_cell.angle_alpha   90.00
_cell.angle_beta   90.00
_cell.angle_gamma   90.00
#
_symmetry.space_group_name_H-M   'P 1'
#
loop_
_entity.id
_entity.type
_entity.pdbx_description
1 polymer ?
#
loop_
_entity_poly.entity_id
_entity_poly.type
_entity_poly.pdbx_seq_one_letter_code
_entity_poly.pdbx_strand_id
1 'polypeptide(L)'
;MGEWIGCAKDAAAAAGAFRDAARARIAAKVAPGGKVDAALVTREQHAVHGFAWIAATTAALDATADWAVRADAAGNFGRIEELALRIGFGEYAAQLVSGVPMSAGEIVRPHALGVAREAGALAQDPAIARFLDHGNTVDTRAEFAALLAEGARPDDGLGDETLDLVREQFRAFTADRIAPRAHGWHLADALIPAEVIAEMAELGVFGVCIDERYGGLGLGKLAMS
;
A
#
# COMPACT_ATOMS: atom_id res chain seq x y z
N MET A 1 12.69 -9.48 16.24
CA MET A 1 11.40 -9.81 15.63
C MET A 1 10.31 -9.84 16.69
N GLY A 2 9.58 -8.73 16.81
CA GLY A 2 8.44 -8.60 17.72
C GLY A 2 7.31 -9.58 17.39
N GLU A 3 6.48 -9.88 18.39
CA GLU A 3 5.37 -10.84 18.30
C GLU A 3 4.41 -10.54 17.14
N TRP A 4 4.14 -9.25 16.89
CA TRP A 4 3.27 -8.78 15.80
C TRP A 4 3.88 -8.97 14.41
N ILE A 5 5.20 -8.94 14.27
CA ILE A 5 5.87 -9.13 12.97
C ILE A 5 5.75 -10.60 12.55
N GLY A 6 5.96 -11.53 13.48
CA GLY A 6 5.74 -12.95 13.22
C GLY A 6 4.29 -13.23 12.81
N CYS A 7 3.33 -12.69 13.58
CA CYS A 7 1.92 -12.82 13.28
C CYS A 7 1.53 -12.19 11.93
N ALA A 8 2.10 -11.05 11.56
CA ALA A 8 1.86 -10.40 10.26
C ALA A 8 2.29 -11.30 9.09
N LYS A 9 3.44 -11.98 9.19
CA LYS A 9 3.90 -12.91 8.15
C LYS A 9 2.94 -14.10 7.98
N ASP A 10 2.47 -14.67 9.08
CA ASP A 10 1.52 -15.78 9.06
C ASP A 10 0.17 -15.34 8.47
N ALA A 11 -0.33 -14.17 8.88
CA ALA A 11 -1.57 -13.59 8.35
C ALA A 11 -1.46 -13.27 6.85
N ALA A 12 -0.32 -12.75 6.39
CA ALA A 12 -0.09 -12.46 4.98
C ALA A 12 -0.07 -13.75 4.13
N ALA A 13 0.55 -14.83 4.64
CA ALA A 13 0.50 -16.15 4.00
C ALA A 13 -0.94 -16.71 3.92
N ALA A 14 -1.72 -16.58 5.00
CA ALA A 14 -3.12 -17.00 5.00
C ALA A 14 -3.97 -16.20 4.00
N ALA A 15 -3.76 -14.88 3.92
CA ALA A 15 -4.39 -14.01 2.93
C ALA A 15 -4.00 -14.40 1.49
N GLY A 16 -2.74 -14.76 1.26
CA GLY A 16 -2.24 -15.28 -0.02
C GLY A 16 -2.97 -16.56 -0.45
N ALA A 17 -3.20 -17.51 0.47
CA ALA A 17 -3.97 -18.71 0.20
C ALA A 17 -5.44 -18.39 -0.18
N PHE A 18 -6.06 -17.41 0.50
CA PHE A 18 -7.40 -16.93 0.13
C PHE A 18 -7.44 -16.29 -1.26
N ARG A 19 -6.45 -15.44 -1.59
CA ARG A 19 -6.30 -14.87 -2.93
C ARG A 19 -6.19 -15.97 -3.99
N ASP A 20 -5.40 -17.01 -3.74
CA ASP A 20 -5.21 -18.09 -4.71
C ASP A 20 -6.49 -18.91 -4.93
N ALA A 21 -7.28 -19.12 -3.87
CA ALA A 21 -8.61 -19.71 -4.00
C ALA A 21 -9.55 -18.82 -4.83
N ALA A 22 -9.58 -17.51 -4.57
CA ALA A 22 -10.36 -16.55 -5.37
C ALA A 22 -9.91 -16.55 -6.85
N ARG A 23 -8.60 -16.57 -7.10
CA ARG A 23 -8.03 -16.67 -8.45
C ARG A 23 -8.54 -17.91 -9.17
N ALA A 24 -8.54 -19.07 -8.51
CA ALA A 24 -9.02 -20.31 -9.10
C ALA A 24 -10.52 -20.24 -9.47
N ARG A 25 -11.35 -19.64 -8.61
CA ARG A 25 -12.79 -19.43 -8.90
C ARG A 25 -13.01 -18.52 -10.10
N ILE A 26 -12.29 -17.40 -10.17
CA ILE A 26 -12.44 -16.46 -11.28
C ILE A 26 -11.89 -17.04 -12.58
N ALA A 27 -10.75 -17.73 -12.55
CA ALA A 27 -10.20 -18.42 -13.70
C ALA A 27 -11.19 -19.45 -14.29
N ALA A 28 -11.89 -20.22 -13.45
CA ALA A 28 -12.90 -21.16 -13.92
C ALA A 28 -14.09 -20.48 -14.65
N LYS A 29 -14.41 -19.23 -14.29
CA LYS A 29 -15.47 -18.45 -14.93
C LYS A 29 -15.05 -17.82 -16.26
N VAL A 30 -13.82 -17.31 -16.34
CA VAL A 30 -13.36 -16.50 -17.49
C VAL A 30 -12.41 -17.24 -18.43
N ALA A 31 -11.91 -18.41 -18.04
CA ALA A 31 -11.01 -19.23 -18.83
C ALA A 31 -11.36 -20.74 -18.81
N PRO A 32 -12.63 -21.14 -19.11
CA PRO A 32 -13.06 -22.54 -19.00
C PRO A 32 -12.29 -23.50 -19.93
N GLY A 33 -11.77 -23.01 -21.05
CA GLY A 33 -10.91 -23.77 -21.98
C GLY A 33 -9.41 -23.59 -21.72
N GLY A 34 -9.00 -23.05 -20.57
CA GLY A 34 -7.61 -22.76 -20.23
C GLY A 34 -7.03 -21.47 -20.84
N LYS A 35 -7.78 -20.81 -21.72
CA LYS A 35 -7.46 -19.46 -22.23
C LYS A 35 -8.54 -18.47 -21.80
N VAL A 36 -8.12 -17.27 -21.44
CA VAL A 36 -9.01 -16.17 -21.07
C VAL A 36 -9.89 -15.79 -22.24
N ASP A 37 -11.19 -15.74 -22.02
CA ASP A 37 -12.19 -15.29 -22.97
C ASP A 37 -12.61 -13.85 -22.64
N ALA A 38 -12.42 -12.94 -23.59
CA ALA A 38 -12.69 -11.51 -23.40
C ALA A 38 -14.17 -11.19 -23.16
N ALA A 39 -15.09 -11.95 -23.77
CA ALA A 39 -16.52 -11.77 -23.55
C ALA A 39 -16.92 -12.23 -22.14
N LEU A 40 -16.32 -13.33 -21.64
CA LEU A 40 -16.53 -13.77 -20.25
C LEU A 40 -15.92 -12.79 -19.25
N VAL A 41 -14.74 -12.22 -19.52
CA VAL A 41 -14.15 -11.16 -18.69
C VAL A 41 -15.06 -9.94 -18.61
N THR A 42 -15.63 -9.51 -19.74
CA THR A 42 -16.56 -8.37 -19.78
C THR A 42 -17.84 -8.68 -18.99
N ARG A 43 -18.41 -9.87 -19.16
CA ARG A 43 -19.61 -10.30 -18.42
C ARG A 43 -19.35 -10.40 -16.91
N GLU A 44 -18.21 -10.94 -16.52
CA GLU A 44 -17.82 -11.14 -15.11
C GLU A 44 -16.97 -9.97 -14.58
N GLN A 45 -17.02 -8.79 -15.19
CA GLN A 45 -16.11 -7.66 -14.91
C GLN A 45 -16.05 -7.32 -13.41
N HIS A 46 -17.19 -7.28 -12.74
CA HIS A 46 -17.24 -7.03 -11.30
C HIS A 46 -16.44 -8.07 -10.49
N ALA A 47 -16.51 -9.34 -10.87
CA ALA A 47 -15.78 -10.42 -10.21
C ALA A 47 -14.27 -10.40 -10.54
N VAL A 48 -13.93 -10.05 -11.79
CA VAL A 48 -12.53 -9.91 -12.23
C VAL A 48 -11.85 -8.73 -11.54
N HIS A 49 -12.50 -7.56 -11.52
CA HIS A 49 -11.99 -6.39 -10.79
C HIS A 49 -11.96 -6.63 -9.29
N GLY A 50 -12.97 -7.29 -8.74
CA GLY A 50 -13.00 -7.65 -7.33
C GLY A 50 -11.84 -8.57 -6.93
N PHE A 51 -11.49 -9.53 -7.78
CA PHE A 51 -10.28 -10.32 -7.60
C PHE A 51 -9.00 -9.46 -7.68
N ALA A 52 -8.92 -8.51 -8.61
CA ALA A 52 -7.77 -7.59 -8.67
C ALA A 52 -7.60 -6.78 -7.38
N TRP A 53 -8.71 -6.31 -6.78
CA TRP A 53 -8.69 -5.65 -5.48
C TRP A 53 -8.25 -6.58 -4.35
N ILE A 54 -8.75 -7.81 -4.28
CA ILE A 54 -8.24 -8.81 -3.32
C ILE A 54 -6.72 -9.01 -3.51
N ALA A 55 -6.26 -9.18 -4.74
CA ALA A 55 -4.83 -9.38 -5.02
C ALA A 55 -3.99 -8.17 -4.57
N ALA A 56 -4.45 -6.94 -4.84
CA ALA A 56 -3.79 -5.72 -4.39
C ALA A 56 -3.75 -5.62 -2.85
N THR A 57 -4.87 -5.91 -2.17
CA THR A 57 -4.94 -5.94 -0.71
C THR A 57 -3.97 -6.96 -0.11
N THR A 58 -3.89 -8.18 -0.69
CA THR A 58 -2.91 -9.19 -0.22
C THR A 58 -1.47 -8.78 -0.47
N ALA A 59 -1.17 -8.17 -1.61
CA ALA A 59 0.17 -7.67 -1.90
C ALA A 59 0.58 -6.53 -0.96
N ALA A 60 -0.38 -5.69 -0.56
CA ALA A 60 -0.13 -4.66 0.46
C ALA A 60 0.15 -5.26 1.83
N LEU A 61 -0.53 -6.34 2.23
CA LEU A 61 -0.22 -7.08 3.47
C LEU A 61 1.19 -7.68 3.42
N ASP A 62 1.56 -8.36 2.32
CA ASP A 62 2.91 -8.91 2.12
C ASP A 62 3.97 -7.80 2.22
N ALA A 63 3.80 -6.71 1.48
CA ALA A 63 4.73 -5.58 1.48
C ALA A 63 4.85 -4.91 2.85
N THR A 64 3.77 -4.83 3.62
CA THR A 64 3.75 -4.25 4.96
C THR A 64 4.41 -5.18 5.98
N ALA A 65 4.23 -6.50 5.88
CA ALA A 65 4.98 -7.46 6.70
C ALA A 65 6.48 -7.37 6.43
N ASP A 66 6.87 -7.28 5.15
CA ASP A 66 8.26 -7.13 4.74
C ASP A 66 8.86 -5.80 5.22
N TRP A 67 8.10 -4.70 5.16
CA TRP A 67 8.50 -3.41 5.74
C TRP A 67 8.77 -3.54 7.24
N ALA A 68 7.87 -4.15 8.00
CA ALA A 68 8.04 -4.34 9.44
C ALA A 68 9.29 -5.16 9.78
N VAL A 69 9.59 -6.21 9.00
CA VAL A 69 10.82 -7.00 9.14
C VAL A 69 12.07 -6.13 8.91
N ARG A 70 12.07 -5.30 7.86
CA ARG A 70 13.21 -4.41 7.56
C ARG A 70 13.40 -3.34 8.63
N ALA A 71 12.31 -2.70 9.07
CA ALA A 71 12.34 -1.72 10.15
C ALA A 71 12.87 -2.33 11.46
N ASP A 72 12.47 -3.55 11.82
CA ASP A 72 12.97 -4.26 13.02
C ASP A 72 14.46 -4.57 12.90
N ALA A 73 14.90 -5.03 11.72
CA ALA A 73 16.31 -5.29 11.45
C ALA A 73 17.18 -4.02 11.50
N ALA A 74 16.62 -2.87 11.12
CA ALA A 74 17.28 -1.57 11.19
C ALA A 74 17.23 -0.92 12.59
N GLY A 75 16.48 -1.50 13.55
CA GLY A 75 16.25 -0.91 14.87
C GLY A 75 15.25 0.24 14.89
N ASN A 76 14.49 0.43 13.80
CA ASN A 76 13.50 1.49 13.63
C ASN A 76 12.06 1.05 13.92
N PHE A 77 11.85 -0.21 14.34
CA PHE A 77 10.52 -0.71 14.67
C PHE A 77 10.15 -0.39 16.12
N GLY A 78 9.53 0.78 16.31
CA GLY A 78 9.00 1.25 17.58
C GLY A 78 7.49 1.09 17.70
N ARG A 79 6.90 1.86 18.62
CA ARG A 79 5.47 1.78 18.94
C ARG A 79 4.60 2.24 17.77
N ILE A 80 5.01 3.29 17.06
CA ILE A 80 4.23 3.84 15.96
C ILE A 80 4.23 2.88 14.76
N GLU A 81 5.32 2.15 14.51
CA GLU A 81 5.40 1.10 13.50
C GLU A 81 4.51 -0.10 13.85
N GLU A 82 4.53 -0.55 15.12
CA GLU A 82 3.66 -1.63 15.59
C GLU A 82 2.19 -1.28 15.40
N LEU A 83 1.79 -0.05 15.75
CA LEU A 83 0.41 0.41 15.59
C LEU A 83 0.01 0.51 14.11
N ALA A 84 0.87 1.03 13.24
CA ALA A 84 0.63 1.08 11.80
C ALA A 84 0.43 -0.33 11.22
N LEU A 85 1.30 -1.27 11.58
CA LEU A 85 1.21 -2.69 11.19
C LEU A 85 -0.13 -3.29 11.65
N ARG A 86 -0.47 -3.12 12.93
CA ARG A 86 -1.69 -3.68 13.54
C ARG A 86 -2.97 -3.13 12.94
N ILE A 87 -3.06 -1.82 12.79
CA ILE A 87 -4.25 -1.14 12.24
C ILE A 87 -4.42 -1.54 10.78
N GLY A 88 -3.35 -1.49 9.98
CA GLY A 88 -3.38 -1.88 8.56
C GLY A 88 -3.81 -3.33 8.37
N PHE A 89 -3.19 -4.26 9.09
CA PHE A 89 -3.57 -5.68 9.03
C PHE A 89 -4.98 -5.93 9.54
N GLY A 90 -5.39 -5.31 10.64
CA GLY A 90 -6.75 -5.46 11.17
C GLY A 90 -7.82 -5.01 10.18
N GLU A 91 -7.60 -3.86 9.54
CA GLU A 91 -8.50 -3.34 8.52
C GLU A 91 -8.56 -4.24 7.28
N TYR A 92 -7.40 -4.63 6.74
CA TYR A 92 -7.36 -5.41 5.50
C TYR A 92 -7.79 -6.87 5.72
N ALA A 93 -7.54 -7.45 6.90
CA ALA A 93 -8.12 -8.72 7.30
C ALA A 93 -9.65 -8.64 7.30
N ALA A 94 -10.23 -7.59 7.93
CA ALA A 94 -11.67 -7.38 7.97
C ALA A 94 -12.27 -7.23 6.56
N GLN A 95 -11.62 -6.48 5.68
CA GLN A 95 -12.05 -6.32 4.29
C GLN A 95 -11.98 -7.64 3.50
N LEU A 96 -10.91 -8.43 3.63
CA LEU A 96 -10.80 -9.71 2.93
C LEU A 96 -11.87 -10.71 3.35
N VAL A 97 -12.22 -10.76 4.65
CA VAL A 97 -13.22 -11.71 5.16
C VAL A 97 -14.66 -11.26 4.93
N SER A 98 -14.93 -9.95 4.83
CA SER A 98 -16.30 -9.41 4.79
C SER A 98 -16.67 -8.73 3.46
N GLY A 99 -15.72 -8.05 2.83
CA GLY A 99 -15.88 -7.43 1.52
C GLY A 99 -14.85 -6.32 1.27
N VAL A 100 -14.29 -6.28 0.07
CA VAL A 100 -13.28 -5.30 -0.33
C VAL A 100 -13.96 -4.17 -1.10
N PRO A 101 -13.84 -2.90 -0.65
CA PRO A 101 -14.36 -1.76 -1.39
C PRO A 101 -13.52 -1.50 -2.65
N MET A 102 -14.16 -1.47 -3.81
CA MET A 102 -13.55 -1.08 -5.09
C MET A 102 -13.82 0.39 -5.43
N SER A 103 -14.96 0.89 -4.96
CA SER A 103 -15.38 2.28 -5.02
C SER A 103 -16.30 2.57 -3.83
N ALA A 104 -16.76 3.82 -3.68
CA ALA A 104 -17.71 4.18 -2.62
C ALA A 104 -19.05 3.41 -2.73
N GLY A 105 -19.43 2.97 -3.94
CA GLY A 105 -20.69 2.24 -4.20
C GLY A 105 -20.53 0.76 -4.49
N GLU A 106 -19.30 0.27 -4.68
CA GLU A 106 -19.04 -1.10 -5.11
C GLU A 106 -18.14 -1.82 -4.11
N ILE A 107 -18.72 -2.82 -3.44
CA ILE A 107 -18.04 -3.68 -2.49
C ILE A 107 -18.13 -5.11 -3.00
N VAL A 108 -16.99 -5.71 -3.31
CA VAL A 108 -16.95 -7.12 -3.67
C VAL A 108 -16.97 -7.96 -2.41
N ARG A 109 -17.95 -8.86 -2.29
CA ARG A 109 -18.09 -9.76 -1.13
C ARG A 109 -17.67 -11.18 -1.49
N PRO A 110 -17.14 -11.98 -0.54
CA PRO A 110 -16.74 -13.35 -0.79
C PRO A 110 -17.81 -14.23 -1.46
N HIS A 111 -19.08 -14.06 -1.09
CA HIS A 111 -20.18 -14.83 -1.70
C HIS A 111 -20.40 -14.48 -3.19
N ALA A 112 -20.14 -13.23 -3.61
CA ALA A 112 -20.28 -12.80 -5.00
C ALA A 112 -19.20 -13.42 -5.91
N LEU A 113 -18.07 -13.81 -5.32
CA LEU A 113 -16.96 -14.48 -5.98
C LEU A 113 -17.01 -16.01 -5.84
N GLY A 114 -17.96 -16.55 -5.07
CA GLY A 114 -18.05 -17.98 -4.80
C GLY A 114 -16.95 -18.51 -3.86
N VAL A 115 -16.41 -17.64 -2.98
CA VAL A 115 -15.37 -17.98 -1.99
C VAL A 115 -15.80 -17.74 -0.54
N ALA A 116 -17.10 -17.81 -0.25
CA ALA A 116 -17.62 -17.56 1.09
C ALA A 116 -17.09 -18.56 2.14
N ARG A 117 -16.88 -19.82 1.76
CA ARG A 117 -16.31 -20.84 2.64
C ARG A 117 -14.86 -20.53 2.95
N GLU A 118 -14.09 -20.15 1.93
CA GLU A 118 -12.67 -19.81 2.03
C GLU A 118 -12.47 -18.54 2.86
N ALA A 119 -13.35 -17.54 2.74
CA ALA A 119 -13.35 -16.37 3.63
C ALA A 119 -13.69 -16.74 5.09
N GLY A 120 -14.63 -17.66 5.31
CA GLY A 120 -14.92 -18.19 6.63
C GLY A 120 -13.73 -18.92 7.26
N ALA A 121 -12.98 -19.70 6.47
CA ALA A 121 -11.75 -20.34 6.91
C ALA A 121 -10.65 -19.31 7.22
N LEU A 122 -10.49 -18.28 6.38
CA LEU A 122 -9.56 -17.18 6.61
C LEU A 122 -9.85 -16.47 7.94
N ALA A 123 -11.12 -16.19 8.25
CA ALA A 123 -11.51 -15.56 9.51
C ALA A 123 -11.21 -16.41 10.76
N GLN A 124 -11.05 -17.73 10.61
CA GLN A 124 -10.68 -18.65 11.69
C GLN A 124 -9.18 -18.95 11.76
N ASP A 125 -8.40 -18.46 10.80
CA ASP A 125 -6.94 -18.55 10.87
C ASP A 125 -6.46 -17.79 12.13
N PRO A 126 -5.60 -18.39 12.99
CA PRO A 126 -5.21 -17.77 14.25
C PRO A 126 -4.54 -16.40 14.10
N ALA A 127 -3.74 -16.20 13.05
CA ALA A 127 -3.05 -14.93 12.84
C ALA A 127 -4.03 -13.85 12.35
N ILE A 128 -4.92 -14.21 11.43
CA ILE A 128 -6.00 -13.32 10.97
C ILE A 128 -6.95 -12.97 12.12
N ALA A 129 -7.42 -13.95 12.89
CA ALA A 129 -8.32 -13.75 14.02
C ALA A 129 -7.71 -12.78 15.04
N ARG A 130 -6.42 -12.90 15.34
CA ARG A 130 -5.72 -11.96 16.22
C ARG A 130 -5.75 -10.52 15.70
N PHE A 131 -5.56 -10.29 14.40
CA PHE A 131 -5.67 -8.94 13.82
C PHE A 131 -7.12 -8.42 13.78
N LEU A 132 -8.10 -9.29 13.54
CA LEU A 132 -9.52 -8.93 13.62
C LEU A 132 -9.89 -8.46 15.03
N ASP A 133 -9.41 -9.14 16.07
CA ASP A 133 -9.76 -8.85 17.45
C ASP A 133 -8.97 -7.70 18.07
N HIS A 134 -7.69 -7.54 17.68
CA HIS A 134 -6.73 -6.70 18.39
C HIS A 134 -5.91 -5.76 17.49
N GLY A 135 -6.13 -5.80 16.17
CA GLY A 135 -5.43 -4.99 15.19
C GLY A 135 -5.99 -3.57 15.11
N ASN A 136 -7.14 -3.39 14.46
CA ASN A 136 -7.78 -2.09 14.22
C ASN A 136 -8.88 -1.79 15.25
N THR A 137 -8.48 -1.45 16.47
CA THR A 137 -9.39 -1.12 17.59
C THR A 137 -9.50 0.38 17.83
N VAL A 138 -10.47 0.80 18.65
CA VAL A 138 -10.57 2.21 19.09
C VAL A 138 -9.28 2.64 19.79
N ASP A 139 -8.77 1.82 20.70
CA ASP A 139 -7.59 2.15 21.50
C ASP A 139 -6.32 2.27 20.65
N THR A 140 -6.10 1.33 19.73
CA THR A 140 -4.93 1.37 18.83
C THR A 140 -4.98 2.60 17.91
N ARG A 141 -6.15 2.94 17.36
CA ARG A 141 -6.33 4.17 16.57
C ARG A 141 -6.11 5.44 17.39
N ALA A 142 -6.63 5.48 18.62
CA ALA A 142 -6.49 6.64 19.51
C ALA A 142 -5.02 6.88 19.87
N GLU A 143 -4.29 5.82 20.22
CA GLU A 143 -2.86 5.90 20.52
C GLU A 143 -2.04 6.30 19.29
N PHE A 144 -2.32 5.70 18.14
CA PHE A 144 -1.65 6.05 16.89
C PHE A 144 -1.86 7.53 16.52
N ALA A 145 -3.09 8.03 16.65
CA ALA A 145 -3.42 9.42 16.41
C ALA A 145 -2.71 10.36 17.40
N ALA A 146 -2.59 9.98 18.68
CA ALA A 146 -1.86 10.77 19.67
C ALA A 146 -0.37 10.88 19.32
N LEU A 147 0.28 9.77 18.97
CA LEU A 147 1.69 9.76 18.54
C LEU A 147 1.91 10.62 17.29
N LEU A 148 1.00 10.55 16.31
CA LEU A 148 1.05 11.40 15.12
C LEU A 148 0.94 12.89 15.46
N ALA A 149 0.06 13.25 16.42
CA ALA A 149 -0.09 14.62 16.89
C ALA A 149 1.15 15.14 17.63
N GLU A 150 1.87 14.26 18.32
CA GLU A 150 3.16 14.54 18.98
C GLU A 150 4.34 14.62 18.00
N GLY A 151 4.10 14.34 16.72
CA GLY A 151 5.10 14.45 15.66
C GLY A 151 5.82 13.15 15.30
N ALA A 152 5.51 12.04 15.97
CA ALA A 152 6.02 10.73 15.56
C ALA A 152 5.49 10.39 14.16
N ARG A 153 6.30 9.71 13.35
CA ARG A 153 5.92 9.20 12.03
C ARG A 153 6.43 7.77 11.89
N PRO A 154 5.66 6.84 11.28
CA PRO A 154 6.18 5.53 10.94
C PRO A 154 7.44 5.67 10.07
N ASP A 155 8.40 4.78 10.28
CA ASP A 155 9.57 4.66 9.41
C ASP A 155 9.16 4.53 7.94
N ASP A 156 9.58 5.48 7.12
CA ASP A 156 9.37 5.47 5.68
C ASP A 156 10.66 5.19 4.91
N GLY A 157 11.79 4.93 5.58
CA GLY A 157 13.10 4.75 4.98
C GLY A 157 13.13 3.74 3.83
N LEU A 158 13.87 4.07 2.77
CA LEU A 158 14.02 3.18 1.60
C LEU A 158 15.12 2.12 1.79
N GLY A 159 15.92 2.25 2.85
CA GLY A 159 17.06 1.36 3.13
C GLY A 159 18.28 1.67 2.26
N ASP A 160 18.29 2.84 1.62
CA ASP A 160 19.39 3.38 0.83
C ASP A 160 19.59 4.85 1.19
N GLU A 161 20.74 5.15 1.81
CA GLU A 161 21.06 6.50 2.30
C GLU A 161 21.02 7.57 1.20
N THR A 162 21.37 7.21 -0.04
CA THR A 162 21.34 8.14 -1.18
C THR A 162 19.90 8.47 -1.54
N LEU A 163 19.04 7.46 -1.62
CA LEU A 163 17.62 7.66 -1.92
C LEU A 163 16.90 8.42 -0.81
N ASP A 164 17.22 8.13 0.45
CA ASP A 164 16.65 8.84 1.59
C ASP A 164 17.08 10.32 1.61
N LEU A 165 18.34 10.63 1.28
CA LEU A 165 18.82 12.01 1.13
C LEU A 165 18.12 12.76 -0.01
N VAL A 166 17.96 12.11 -1.18
CA VAL A 166 17.25 12.69 -2.33
C VAL A 166 15.80 13.02 -1.96
N ARG A 167 15.14 12.12 -1.24
CA ARG A 167 13.78 12.35 -0.75
C ARG A 167 13.70 13.52 0.24
N GLU A 168 14.63 13.64 1.17
CA GLU A 168 14.72 14.78 2.08
C GLU A 168 14.92 16.10 1.32
N GLN A 169 15.78 16.12 0.30
CA GLN A 169 16.00 17.28 -0.55
C GLN A 169 14.69 17.74 -1.23
N PHE A 170 13.92 16.81 -1.79
CA PHE A 170 12.64 17.15 -2.42
C PHE A 170 11.56 17.59 -1.43
N ARG A 171 11.55 17.02 -0.22
CA ARG A 171 10.67 17.48 0.87
C ARG A 171 10.98 18.93 1.25
N ALA A 172 12.26 19.25 1.44
CA ALA A 172 12.70 20.61 1.76
C ALA A 172 12.35 21.60 0.64
N PHE A 173 12.65 21.24 -0.62
CA PHE A 173 12.28 22.07 -1.77
C PHE A 173 10.76 22.32 -1.83
N THR A 174 9.95 21.28 -1.60
CA THR A 174 8.49 21.42 -1.60
C THR A 174 8.01 22.35 -0.48
N ALA A 175 8.54 22.20 0.73
CA ALA A 175 8.19 23.04 1.88
C ALA A 175 8.56 24.52 1.67
N ASP A 176 9.71 24.78 1.03
CA ASP A 176 10.24 26.15 0.89
C ASP A 176 9.75 26.86 -0.38
N ARG A 177 9.67 26.13 -1.50
CA ARG A 177 9.45 26.70 -2.84
C ARG A 177 8.01 26.54 -3.33
N ILE A 178 7.34 25.46 -2.97
CA ILE A 178 6.01 25.12 -3.51
C ILE A 178 4.89 25.43 -2.53
N ALA A 179 4.87 24.78 -1.36
CA ALA A 179 3.74 24.79 -0.44
C ALA A 179 3.26 26.19 -0.03
N PRO A 180 4.13 27.18 0.26
CA PRO A 180 3.69 28.53 0.66
C PRO A 180 3.03 29.32 -0.47
N ARG A 181 3.27 28.94 -1.74
CA ARG A 181 2.84 29.69 -2.93
C ARG A 181 1.69 29.01 -3.69
N ALA A 182 1.52 27.69 -3.50
CA ALA A 182 0.57 26.87 -4.22
C ALA A 182 -0.88 27.42 -4.18
N HIS A 183 -1.34 27.88 -3.01
CA HIS A 183 -2.67 28.48 -2.90
C HIS A 183 -2.82 29.76 -3.74
N GLY A 184 -1.78 30.60 -3.77
CA GLY A 184 -1.78 31.82 -4.58
C GLY A 184 -1.83 31.53 -6.08
N TRP A 185 -1.10 30.52 -6.54
CA TRP A 185 -1.18 30.07 -7.94
C TRP A 185 -2.57 29.59 -8.30
N HIS A 186 -3.20 28.82 -7.41
CA HIS A 186 -4.57 28.33 -7.61
C HIS A 186 -5.59 29.48 -7.67
N LEU A 187 -5.53 30.44 -6.75
CA LEU A 187 -6.44 31.59 -6.77
C LEU A 187 -6.30 32.44 -8.04
N ALA A 188 -5.10 32.47 -8.63
CA ALA A 188 -4.80 33.24 -9.82
C ALA A 188 -5.07 32.49 -11.13
N ASP A 189 -5.51 31.22 -11.08
CA ASP A 189 -5.56 30.31 -12.25
C ASP A 189 -4.22 30.31 -13.02
N ALA A 190 -3.12 30.40 -12.29
CA ALA A 190 -1.79 30.53 -12.85
C ALA A 190 -1.15 29.16 -13.07
N LEU A 191 -0.35 29.06 -14.13
CA LEU A 191 0.59 27.95 -14.30
C LEU A 191 1.64 27.98 -13.17
N ILE A 192 2.28 26.83 -12.94
CA ILE A 192 3.47 26.76 -12.09
C ILE A 192 4.54 27.70 -12.70
N PRO A 193 5.11 28.64 -11.92
CA PRO A 193 6.09 29.60 -12.44
C PRO A 193 7.30 28.90 -13.08
N ALA A 194 7.79 29.46 -14.18
CA ALA A 194 8.91 28.90 -14.93
C ALA A 194 10.19 28.83 -14.09
N GLU A 195 10.36 29.74 -13.14
CA GLU A 195 11.48 29.78 -12.20
C GLU A 195 11.48 28.55 -11.28
N VAL A 196 10.30 28.10 -10.84
CA VAL A 196 10.19 26.87 -10.02
C VAL A 196 10.57 25.65 -10.85
N ILE A 197 10.15 25.60 -12.11
CA ILE A 197 10.51 24.52 -13.05
C ILE A 197 12.03 24.52 -13.30
N ALA A 198 12.64 25.69 -13.47
CA ALA A 198 14.08 25.82 -13.66
C ALA A 198 14.85 25.31 -12.42
N GLU A 199 14.43 25.68 -11.21
CA GLU A 199 15.05 25.17 -9.97
C GLU A 199 14.89 23.66 -9.84
N MET A 200 13.74 23.09 -10.19
CA MET A 200 13.55 21.63 -10.24
C MET A 200 14.49 20.95 -11.25
N ALA A 201 14.77 21.60 -12.39
CA ALA A 201 15.71 21.08 -13.38
C ALA A 201 17.14 21.07 -12.85
N GLU A 202 17.55 22.11 -12.12
CA GLU A 202 18.86 22.19 -11.46
C GLU A 202 19.04 21.10 -10.39
N LEU A 203 17.96 20.70 -9.70
CA LEU A 203 17.94 19.57 -8.78
C LEU A 203 17.96 18.19 -9.48
N GLY A 204 17.95 18.15 -10.82
CA GLY A 204 18.03 16.92 -11.59
C GLY A 204 16.72 16.13 -11.68
N VAL A 205 15.58 16.71 -11.28
CA VAL A 205 14.25 16.05 -11.30
C VAL A 205 13.93 15.40 -12.65
N PHE A 206 14.21 16.11 -13.74
CA PHE A 206 13.89 15.64 -15.10
C PHE A 206 14.85 14.56 -15.63
N GLY A 207 15.95 14.31 -14.91
CA GLY A 207 17.00 13.36 -15.28
C GLY A 207 17.16 12.18 -14.32
N VAL A 208 16.35 12.07 -13.26
CA VAL A 208 16.54 11.07 -12.17
C VAL A 208 16.75 9.64 -12.69
N CYS A 209 15.93 9.19 -13.63
CA CYS A 209 16.05 7.84 -14.21
C CYS A 209 16.85 7.78 -15.52
N ILE A 210 17.34 8.92 -16.02
CA ILE A 210 18.06 8.96 -17.29
C ILE A 210 19.50 8.52 -17.02
N ASP A 211 20.04 7.69 -17.92
CA ASP A 211 21.43 7.23 -17.86
C ASP A 211 22.39 8.44 -17.89
N GLU A 212 23.44 8.39 -17.06
CA GLU A 212 24.44 9.44 -16.93
C GLU A 212 25.08 9.81 -18.28
N ARG A 213 25.22 8.85 -19.21
CA ARG A 213 25.77 9.10 -20.55
C ARG A 213 24.91 10.04 -21.40
N TYR A 214 23.66 10.27 -21.00
CA TYR A 214 22.72 11.20 -21.62
C TYR A 214 22.47 12.44 -20.75
N GLY A 215 23.26 12.65 -19.69
CA GLY A 215 23.14 13.80 -18.78
C GLY A 215 22.12 13.61 -17.66
N GLY A 216 21.70 12.38 -17.35
CA GLY A 216 20.85 12.07 -16.21
C GLY A 216 21.62 11.66 -14.95
N LEU A 217 20.88 11.19 -13.93
CA LEU A 217 21.44 10.79 -12.63
C LEU A 217 21.53 9.26 -12.44
N GLY A 218 20.92 8.46 -13.32
CA GLY A 218 21.01 7.00 -13.27
C GLY A 218 20.44 6.30 -12.02
N LEU A 219 19.66 7.00 -11.17
CA LEU A 219 19.24 6.52 -9.85
C LEU A 219 18.11 5.47 -9.86
N GLY A 220 17.62 5.11 -11.04
CA GLY A 220 16.58 4.09 -11.20
C GLY A 220 15.17 4.56 -10.80
N LYS A 221 14.22 3.61 -10.76
CA LYS A 221 12.78 3.93 -10.59
C LYS A 221 12.37 4.20 -9.15
N LEU A 222 13.07 3.61 -8.18
CA LEU A 222 12.80 3.85 -6.76
C LEU A 222 13.12 5.29 -6.34
N ALA A 223 14.12 5.92 -6.98
CA ALA A 223 14.43 7.33 -6.78
C ALA A 223 13.37 8.29 -7.35
N MET A 224 12.53 7.82 -8.29
CA MET A 224 11.49 8.62 -8.93
C MET A 224 10.12 8.47 -8.27
N SER A 225 9.92 7.41 -7.48
CA SER A 225 8.64 7.06 -6.85
C SER A 225 8.33 7.87 -5.61
#